data_AF-A0A6P8NNU2-F1
#
_entry.id   AF-A0A6P8NNU2-F1
#
_cell.length_a   1.000
_cell.length_b   1.000
_cell.length_c   1.000
_cell.angle_alpha   90.00
_cell.angle_beta   90.00
_cell.angle_gamma   90.00
#
_symmetry.space_group_name_H-M   'P 1'
#
loop_
_entity.id
_entity.type
_entity.pdbx_description
1 polymer ?
#
loop_
_entity_poly.entity_id
_entity_poly.type
_entity_poly.pdbx_seq_one_letter_code
_entity_poly.pdbx_strand_id
1 'polypeptide(L)'
;MTILQEEEKKILFYHPNEVEKNEKIRNVGLCEAIVQFTRTFSPSKPAKSLHTLKNRQFFHEPEENFWMVMVVQNPTIEKPSKDGRPVIEYQEEELLDKVYSSVLQQCYRMYKLFNGTFVKTMENGGVAVLKERLEKFFHRYLQTLHLQSCDLLDIFGGISFFPLDKMTYLKIQSFINRMEESLSIVKYTTFLYNDQLIWSGLEQDDMRILYKYLTTSLFPRHIEPEC
;
A
#
# COMPACT_ATOMS: atom_id res chain seq x y z
N MET A 1 -27.90 -1.79 -22.91
CA MET A 1 -26.66 -2.10 -22.17
C MET A 1 -27.09 -2.89 -20.93
N THR A 2 -26.56 -4.08 -20.71
CA THR A 2 -27.03 -4.96 -19.61
C THR A 2 -26.49 -4.45 -18.28
N ILE A 3 -27.22 -4.56 -17.17
CA ILE A 3 -26.78 -4.16 -15.81
C ILE A 3 -25.38 -4.70 -15.48
N LEU A 4 -25.09 -5.95 -15.88
CA LEU A 4 -23.76 -6.57 -15.72
C LEU A 4 -22.62 -5.82 -16.43
N GLN A 5 -22.89 -5.19 -17.58
CA GLN A 5 -21.91 -4.38 -18.32
C GLN A 5 -21.66 -3.02 -17.66
N GLU A 6 -22.60 -2.52 -16.86
CA GLU A 6 -22.41 -1.29 -16.07
C GLU A 6 -21.60 -1.57 -14.80
N GLU A 7 -21.92 -2.66 -14.10
CA GLU A 7 -21.17 -3.08 -12.90
C GLU A 7 -19.71 -3.40 -13.20
N GLU A 8 -19.43 -4.05 -14.33
CA GLU A 8 -18.05 -4.30 -14.77
C GLU A 8 -17.23 -3.02 -14.95
N LYS A 9 -17.85 -1.92 -15.40
CA LYS A 9 -17.14 -0.66 -15.64
C LYS A 9 -16.60 -0.04 -14.36
N LYS A 10 -17.22 -0.32 -13.21
CA LYS A 10 -16.75 0.12 -11.89
C LYS A 10 -15.43 -0.53 -11.48
N ILE A 11 -15.06 -1.67 -12.07
CA ILE A 11 -13.83 -2.38 -11.75
C ILE A 11 -12.65 -1.72 -12.48
N LEU A 12 -11.80 -1.03 -11.73
CA LEU A 12 -10.63 -0.33 -12.27
C LEU A 12 -9.38 -1.24 -12.36
N PHE A 13 -9.24 -2.16 -11.40
CA PHE A 13 -8.15 -3.14 -11.33
C PHE A 13 -8.61 -4.33 -10.50
N TYR A 14 -8.17 -5.54 -10.84
CA TYR A 14 -8.47 -6.76 -10.08
C TYR A 14 -7.32 -7.76 -10.19
N HIS A 15 -6.87 -8.28 -9.06
CA HIS A 15 -5.82 -9.29 -8.98
C HIS A 15 -6.26 -10.48 -8.12
N PRO A 16 -6.01 -11.75 -8.54
CA PRO A 16 -5.43 -12.16 -9.82
C PRO A 16 -6.36 -11.88 -11.02
N ASN A 17 -5.79 -11.58 -12.19
CA ASN A 17 -6.59 -11.18 -13.36
C ASN A 17 -7.27 -12.38 -14.05
N GLU A 18 -6.87 -13.60 -13.71
CA GLU A 18 -7.39 -14.85 -14.26
C GLU A 18 -8.79 -15.20 -13.73
N VAL A 19 -9.23 -14.53 -12.65
CA VAL A 19 -10.57 -14.74 -12.07
C VAL A 19 -11.65 -14.41 -13.10
N GLU A 20 -12.69 -15.25 -13.15
CA GLU A 20 -13.78 -15.12 -14.10
C GLU A 20 -14.54 -13.80 -13.92
N LYS A 21 -15.01 -13.24 -15.03
CA LYS A 21 -15.62 -11.90 -15.07
C LYS A 21 -16.84 -11.75 -14.17
N ASN A 22 -17.78 -12.70 -14.19
CA ASN A 22 -18.96 -12.63 -13.33
C ASN A 22 -18.58 -12.78 -11.85
N GLU A 23 -17.56 -13.56 -11.55
CA GLU A 23 -17.00 -13.63 -10.19
C GLU A 23 -16.40 -12.29 -9.74
N LYS A 24 -15.63 -11.60 -10.59
CA LYS A 24 -15.13 -10.24 -10.28
C LYS A 24 -16.27 -9.27 -9.98
N ILE A 25 -17.30 -9.26 -10.82
CA ILE A 25 -18.50 -8.41 -10.66
C ILE A 25 -19.20 -8.72 -9.32
N ARG A 26 -19.41 -10.01 -9.01
CA ARG A 26 -20.02 -10.44 -7.75
C ARG A 26 -19.22 -9.98 -6.53
N ASN A 27 -17.90 -10.13 -6.56
CA ASN A 27 -17.03 -9.77 -5.45
C ASN A 27 -17.03 -8.25 -5.21
N VAL A 28 -16.94 -7.45 -6.28
CA VAL A 28 -16.98 -5.98 -6.18
C VAL A 28 -18.36 -5.50 -5.74
N GLY A 29 -19.44 -6.07 -6.28
CA GLY A 29 -20.81 -5.73 -5.88
C GLY A 29 -21.08 -6.02 -4.40
N LEU A 30 -20.54 -7.12 -3.86
CA LEU A 30 -20.61 -7.41 -2.42
C LEU A 30 -19.87 -6.36 -1.59
N CYS A 31 -18.66 -5.97 -2.01
CA CYS A 31 -17.88 -4.94 -1.32
C CYS A 31 -18.60 -3.59 -1.31
N GLU A 32 -19.16 -3.19 -2.46
CA GLU A 32 -19.95 -1.97 -2.60
C GLU A 32 -21.17 -2.02 -1.66
N ALA A 33 -21.90 -3.13 -1.65
CA ALA A 33 -23.06 -3.30 -0.78
C ALA A 33 -22.70 -3.18 0.71
N ILE A 34 -21.58 -3.77 1.15
CA ILE A 34 -21.10 -3.67 2.54
C ILE A 34 -20.76 -2.21 2.89
N VAL A 35 -20.00 -1.53 2.02
CA VAL A 35 -19.63 -0.13 2.24
C VAL A 35 -20.87 0.75 2.31
N GLN A 36 -21.80 0.62 1.36
CA GLN A 36 -23.03 1.42 1.33
C GLN A 36 -23.93 1.13 2.52
N PHE A 37 -24.10 -0.14 2.88
CA PHE A 37 -24.85 -0.54 4.06
C PHE A 37 -24.27 0.10 5.33
N THR A 38 -22.95 0.01 5.53
CA THR A 38 -22.32 0.58 6.73
C THR A 38 -22.31 2.11 6.77
N ARG A 39 -22.30 2.79 5.61
CA ARG A 39 -22.49 4.25 5.54
C ARG A 39 -23.83 4.70 6.11
N THR A 40 -24.88 3.87 6.03
CA THR A 40 -26.20 4.22 6.62
C THR A 40 -26.15 4.35 8.14
N PHE A 41 -25.26 3.59 8.81
CA PHE A 41 -25.07 3.64 10.26
C PHE A 41 -23.95 4.60 10.68
N SER A 42 -22.95 4.80 9.81
CA SER A 42 -21.84 5.72 10.05
C SER A 42 -21.42 6.44 8.77
N PRO A 43 -22.05 7.58 8.43
CA PRO A 43 -21.82 8.27 7.16
C PRO A 43 -20.37 8.72 6.94
N SER A 44 -19.67 9.07 8.02
CA SER A 44 -18.28 9.56 7.97
C SER A 44 -17.22 8.48 8.18
N LYS A 45 -17.61 7.27 8.60
CA LYS A 45 -16.69 6.17 8.91
C LYS A 45 -17.29 4.82 8.45
N PRO A 46 -17.37 4.58 7.14
CA PRO A 46 -17.76 3.27 6.60
C PRO A 46 -16.85 2.13 7.09
N ALA A 47 -17.27 0.89 6.83
CA ALA A 47 -16.52 -0.32 7.19
C ALA A 47 -15.05 -0.23 6.79
N LYS A 48 -14.15 -0.58 7.71
CA LYS A 48 -12.70 -0.65 7.47
C LYS A 48 -12.20 -2.08 7.29
N SER A 49 -12.81 -3.02 8.00
CA SER A 49 -12.52 -4.44 7.90
C SER A 49 -13.81 -5.26 8.04
N LEU A 50 -13.85 -6.42 7.37
CA LEU A 50 -14.89 -7.44 7.53
C LEU A 50 -14.20 -8.78 7.80
N HIS A 51 -14.61 -9.43 8.89
CA HIS A 51 -13.99 -10.66 9.36
C HIS A 51 -14.93 -11.82 9.06
N THR A 52 -14.39 -12.87 8.45
CA THR A 52 -15.07 -14.15 8.26
C THR A 52 -14.15 -15.26 8.77
N LEU A 53 -14.70 -16.46 8.92
CA LEU A 53 -13.93 -17.64 9.35
C LEU A 53 -12.70 -17.89 8.47
N LYS A 54 -12.83 -17.71 7.15
CA LYS A 54 -11.79 -18.09 6.19
C LYS A 54 -10.90 -16.93 5.75
N ASN A 55 -11.44 -15.71 5.75
CA ASN A 55 -10.73 -14.55 5.24
C ASN A 55 -11.13 -13.26 5.97
N ARG A 56 -10.26 -12.27 5.83
CA ARG A 56 -10.50 -10.90 6.24
C ARG A 56 -10.43 -9.97 5.04
N GLN A 57 -11.38 -9.06 4.96
CA GLN A 57 -11.44 -8.04 3.92
C GLN A 57 -11.11 -6.68 4.53
N PHE A 58 -10.30 -5.89 3.86
CA PHE A 58 -9.90 -4.54 4.29
C PHE A 58 -10.32 -3.53 3.23
N PHE A 59 -10.94 -2.44 3.66
CA PHE A 59 -11.52 -1.43 2.80
C PHE A 59 -10.81 -0.09 3.02
N HIS A 60 -10.41 0.56 1.93
CA HIS A 60 -9.79 1.88 1.97
C HIS A 60 -10.32 2.75 0.84
N GLU A 61 -10.76 3.95 1.17
CA GLU A 61 -11.13 5.00 0.21
C GLU A 61 -9.97 6.02 0.14
N PRO A 62 -8.98 5.83 -0.75
CA PRO A 62 -7.84 6.75 -0.86
C PRO A 62 -8.19 8.13 -1.44
N GLU A 63 -9.20 8.17 -2.31
CA GLU A 63 -9.75 9.36 -2.95
C GLU A 63 -11.27 9.22 -2.97
N GLU A 64 -12.00 10.34 -2.98
CA GLU A 64 -13.47 10.33 -2.96
C GLU A 64 -14.02 9.43 -4.08
N ASN A 65 -14.91 8.49 -3.72
CA ASN A 65 -15.53 7.52 -4.64
C ASN A 65 -14.58 6.47 -5.25
N PHE A 66 -13.30 6.42 -4.85
CA PHE A 66 -12.39 5.35 -5.23
C PHE A 66 -12.19 4.41 -4.06
N TRP A 67 -12.43 3.11 -4.29
CA TRP A 67 -12.28 2.10 -3.26
C TRP A 67 -11.22 1.08 -3.63
N MET A 68 -10.32 0.83 -2.69
CA MET A 68 -9.39 -0.28 -2.71
C MET A 68 -9.84 -1.31 -1.69
N VAL A 69 -9.83 -2.58 -2.10
CA VAL A 69 -10.19 -3.71 -1.25
C VAL A 69 -9.10 -4.75 -1.31
N MET A 70 -8.67 -5.24 -0.15
CA MET A 70 -7.72 -6.34 -0.02
C MET A 70 -8.39 -7.48 0.74
N VAL A 71 -8.30 -8.69 0.21
CA VAL A 71 -8.82 -9.90 0.86
C VAL A 71 -7.64 -10.79 1.21
N VAL A 72 -7.50 -11.11 2.50
CA VAL A 72 -6.42 -11.93 3.05
C VAL A 72 -7.03 -13.19 3.65
N GLN A 73 -6.53 -14.36 3.27
CA GLN A 73 -6.95 -15.61 3.89
C GLN A 73 -6.41 -15.70 5.32
N ASN A 74 -7.25 -16.14 6.25
CA ASN A 74 -6.81 -16.37 7.63
C ASN A 74 -5.81 -17.53 7.65
N PRO A 75 -4.69 -17.43 8.39
CA PRO A 75 -3.74 -18.53 8.54
C PRO A 75 -4.42 -19.78 9.08
N THR A 76 -3.90 -20.96 8.72
CA THR A 76 -4.48 -22.24 9.10
C THR A 76 -3.45 -23.12 9.78
N ILE A 77 -3.86 -23.80 10.85
CA ILE A 77 -3.07 -24.84 11.52
C ILE A 77 -3.81 -26.16 11.39
N GLU A 78 -3.09 -27.22 11.02
CA GLU A 78 -3.61 -28.58 11.08
C GLU A 78 -3.38 -29.15 12.48
N LYS A 79 -4.48 -29.47 13.19
CA LYS A 79 -4.42 -30.14 14.49
C LYS A 79 -4.88 -31.60 14.35
N PRO A 80 -4.22 -32.55 15.03
CA PRO A 80 -4.69 -33.94 15.07
C PRO A 80 -6.00 -34.02 15.86
N SER A 81 -7.06 -34.56 15.23
CA SER A 81 -8.30 -34.90 15.93
C SER A 81 -8.14 -36.16 16.78
N LYS A 82 -9.04 -36.34 17.76
CA LYS A 82 -9.17 -37.56 18.55
C LYS A 82 -9.37 -38.82 17.68
N ASP A 83 -9.90 -38.65 16.48
CA ASP A 83 -10.14 -39.73 15.51
C ASP A 83 -8.98 -39.92 14.49
N GLY A 84 -7.84 -39.26 14.70
CA GLY A 84 -6.66 -39.35 13.83
C GLY A 84 -6.77 -38.60 12.49
N ARG A 85 -7.90 -37.93 12.22
CA ARG A 85 -8.07 -37.07 11.04
C ARG A 85 -7.53 -35.66 11.30
N PRO A 86 -6.81 -35.04 10.34
CA PRO A 86 -6.39 -33.64 10.47
C PRO A 86 -7.61 -32.73 10.45
N VAL A 87 -7.70 -31.81 11.41
CA VAL A 87 -8.71 -30.75 11.46
C VAL A 87 -8.00 -29.42 11.19
N ILE A 88 -8.52 -28.67 10.21
CA ILE A 88 -8.01 -27.35 9.86
C ILE A 88 -8.65 -26.34 10.81
N GLU A 89 -7.82 -25.62 11.55
CA GLU A 89 -8.24 -24.53 12.43
C GLU A 89 -7.72 -23.20 11.88
N TYR A 90 -8.62 -22.22 11.70
CA TYR A 90 -8.27 -20.89 11.25
C TYR A 90 -7.81 -20.02 12.42
N GLN A 91 -6.64 -19.39 12.28
CA GLN A 91 -6.03 -18.51 13.27
C GLN A 91 -6.44 -17.05 12.98
N GLU A 92 -7.67 -16.69 13.30
CA GLU A 92 -8.19 -15.34 13.02
C GLU A 92 -7.39 -14.24 13.76
N GLU A 93 -6.83 -14.55 14.92
CA GLU A 93 -6.13 -13.58 15.78
C GLU A 93 -4.74 -13.17 15.24
N GLU A 94 -4.15 -13.96 14.33
CA GLU A 94 -2.82 -13.66 13.77
C GLU A 94 -2.83 -12.45 12.83
N LEU A 95 -3.98 -12.13 12.23
CA LEU A 95 -4.10 -10.96 11.36
C LEU A 95 -4.42 -9.72 12.21
N LEU A 96 -3.59 -8.68 12.10
CA LEU A 96 -3.82 -7.40 12.76
C LEU A 96 -4.45 -6.38 11.79
N ASP A 97 -5.60 -5.82 12.13
CA ASP A 97 -6.33 -4.93 11.22
C ASP A 97 -5.55 -3.68 10.82
N LYS A 98 -4.87 -3.08 11.80
CA LYS A 98 -4.06 -1.88 11.58
C LYS A 98 -2.93 -2.15 10.59
N VAL A 99 -2.31 -3.32 10.67
CA VAL A 99 -1.21 -3.76 9.80
C VAL A 99 -1.69 -3.76 8.35
N TYR A 100 -2.70 -4.57 8.05
CA TYR A 100 -3.18 -4.75 6.68
C TYR A 100 -3.89 -3.51 6.12
N SER A 101 -4.56 -2.73 6.98
CA SER A 101 -5.11 -1.43 6.57
C SER A 101 -4.01 -0.46 6.16
N SER A 102 -2.87 -0.43 6.88
CA SER A 102 -1.72 0.39 6.53
C SER A 102 -1.02 -0.10 5.26
N VAL A 103 -0.95 -1.42 5.04
CA VAL A 103 -0.45 -1.96 3.76
C VAL A 103 -1.27 -1.43 2.59
N LEU A 104 -2.59 -1.48 2.70
CA LEU A 104 -3.49 -1.01 1.63
C LEU A 104 -3.34 0.51 1.36
N GLN A 105 -3.20 1.30 2.42
CA GLN A 105 -2.88 2.74 2.29
C GLN A 105 -1.53 2.96 1.62
N GLN A 106 -0.52 2.16 1.98
CA GLN A 106 0.82 2.26 1.40
C GLN A 106 0.82 1.91 -0.09
N CYS A 107 0.01 0.94 -0.52
CA CYS A 107 -0.19 0.62 -1.94
C CYS A 107 -0.62 1.85 -2.74
N TYR A 108 -1.61 2.59 -2.25
CA TYR A 108 -2.05 3.84 -2.88
C TYR A 108 -0.98 4.92 -2.86
N ARG A 109 -0.33 5.14 -1.70
CA ARG A 109 0.73 6.15 -1.55
C ARG A 109 1.88 5.92 -2.53
N MET A 110 2.30 4.66 -2.70
CA MET A 110 3.34 4.29 -3.66
C MET A 110 2.87 4.48 -5.10
N TYR A 111 1.63 4.11 -5.43
CA TYR A 111 1.06 4.41 -6.75
C TYR A 111 1.07 5.91 -7.03
N LYS A 112 0.61 6.72 -6.07
CA LYS A 112 0.50 8.18 -6.17
C LYS A 112 1.86 8.84 -6.37
N LEU A 113 2.91 8.33 -5.72
CA LEU A 113 4.29 8.82 -5.88
C LEU A 113 4.72 8.80 -7.35
N PHE A 114 4.41 7.73 -8.10
CA PHE A 114 4.86 7.57 -9.48
C PHE A 114 3.86 8.02 -10.54
N ASN A 115 2.56 7.99 -10.23
CA ASN A 115 1.49 8.20 -11.23
C ASN A 115 0.61 9.42 -10.96
N GLY A 116 0.72 10.04 -9.78
CA GLY A 116 -0.23 11.04 -9.29
C GLY A 116 -1.55 10.42 -8.81
N THR A 117 -2.56 11.25 -8.61
CA THR A 117 -3.88 10.80 -8.12
C THR A 117 -4.69 10.07 -9.20
N PHE A 118 -5.63 9.23 -8.79
CA PHE A 118 -6.61 8.58 -9.66
C PHE A 118 -7.47 9.62 -10.38
N VAL A 119 -7.99 10.61 -9.64
CA VAL A 119 -8.75 11.74 -10.19
C VAL A 119 -7.97 12.44 -11.30
N LYS A 120 -6.73 12.86 -11.04
CA LYS A 120 -5.92 13.58 -12.04
C LYS A 120 -5.61 12.72 -13.25
N THR A 121 -5.40 11.41 -13.07
CA THR A 121 -5.20 10.49 -14.19
C THR A 121 -6.46 10.37 -15.04
N MET A 122 -7.63 10.27 -14.41
CA MET A 122 -8.91 10.26 -15.12
C MET A 122 -9.22 11.57 -15.84
N GLU A 123 -8.94 12.72 -15.23
CA GLU A 123 -9.15 14.03 -15.86
C GLU A 123 -8.30 14.20 -17.13
N ASN A 124 -7.06 13.70 -17.12
CA ASN A 124 -6.12 13.87 -18.23
C ASN A 124 -6.31 12.84 -19.36
N GLY A 125 -6.81 11.64 -19.07
CA GLY A 125 -6.82 10.54 -20.04
C GLY A 125 -8.04 9.61 -19.98
N GLY A 126 -8.99 9.88 -19.10
CA GLY A 126 -10.18 9.06 -18.89
C GLY A 126 -9.91 7.73 -18.18
N VAL A 127 -10.99 6.96 -18.01
CA VAL A 127 -10.99 5.69 -17.25
C VAL A 127 -10.05 4.65 -17.87
N ALA A 128 -9.97 4.58 -19.20
CA ALA A 128 -9.12 3.61 -19.89
C ALA A 128 -7.63 3.79 -19.55
N VAL A 129 -7.15 5.05 -19.53
CA VAL A 129 -5.77 5.38 -19.16
C VAL A 129 -5.51 5.07 -17.68
N LEU A 130 -6.48 5.34 -16.80
CA LEU A 130 -6.35 4.95 -15.39
C LEU A 130 -6.21 3.42 -15.25
N LYS A 131 -7.07 2.63 -15.90
CA LYS A 131 -6.99 1.16 -15.87
C LYS A 131 -5.62 0.66 -16.35
N GLU A 132 -5.10 1.22 -17.44
CA GLU A 132 -3.79 0.84 -17.97
C GLU A 132 -2.65 1.15 -16.99
N ARG A 133 -2.67 2.32 -16.34
CA ARG A 133 -1.65 2.69 -15.34
C ARG A 133 -1.74 1.81 -14.10
N LEU A 134 -2.95 1.53 -13.62
CA LEU A 134 -3.18 0.63 -12.50
C LEU A 134 -2.63 -0.76 -12.79
N GLU A 135 -2.96 -1.33 -13.96
CA GLU A 135 -2.47 -2.65 -14.36
C GLU A 135 -0.94 -2.67 -14.42
N LYS A 136 -0.31 -1.72 -15.13
CA LYS A 136 1.15 -1.65 -15.25
C LYS A 136 1.85 -1.52 -13.90
N PHE A 137 1.32 -0.69 -13.01
CA PHE A 137 1.90 -0.45 -11.70
C PHE A 137 1.70 -1.65 -10.77
N PHE A 138 0.45 -2.05 -10.54
CA PHE A 138 0.12 -3.08 -9.55
C PHE A 138 0.56 -4.48 -9.97
N HIS A 139 0.60 -4.80 -11.27
CA HIS A 139 1.13 -6.08 -11.73
C HIS A 139 2.56 -6.34 -11.24
N ARG A 140 3.42 -5.32 -11.24
CA ARG A 140 4.79 -5.42 -10.72
C ARG A 140 4.86 -5.20 -9.22
N TYR A 141 4.15 -4.19 -8.71
CA TYR A 141 4.24 -3.80 -7.31
C TYR A 141 3.73 -4.88 -6.36
N LEU A 142 2.64 -5.58 -6.71
CA LEU A 142 2.10 -6.66 -5.87
C LEU A 142 3.11 -7.81 -5.69
N GLN A 143 4.00 -8.05 -6.66
CA GLN A 143 5.04 -9.08 -6.55
C GLN A 143 6.13 -8.72 -5.53
N THR A 144 6.27 -7.43 -5.21
CA THR A 144 7.22 -6.95 -4.18
C THR A 144 6.62 -6.93 -2.77
N LEU A 145 5.30 -7.16 -2.64
CA LEU A 145 4.63 -7.15 -1.34
C LEU A 145 4.75 -8.51 -0.66
N HIS A 146 5.59 -8.59 0.37
CA HIS A 146 5.72 -9.78 1.21
C HIS A 146 4.71 -9.76 2.37
N LEU A 147 3.42 -10.04 2.07
CA LEU A 147 2.33 -9.97 3.06
C LEU A 147 2.48 -10.97 4.23
N GLN A 148 3.19 -12.07 4.01
CA GLN A 148 3.39 -13.13 5.01
C GLN A 148 4.46 -12.80 6.06
N SER A 149 5.36 -11.86 5.74
CA SER A 149 6.48 -11.46 6.62
C SER A 149 6.43 -9.97 6.97
N CYS A 150 5.27 -9.32 6.79
CA CYS A 150 5.12 -7.90 7.10
C CYS A 150 5.19 -7.69 8.62
N ASP A 151 6.33 -7.20 9.11
CA ASP A 151 6.48 -6.75 10.49
C ASP A 151 5.88 -5.34 10.66
N LEU A 152 5.45 -5.02 11.89
CA LEU A 152 4.96 -3.69 12.29
C LEU A 152 5.91 -2.58 11.83
N LEU A 153 7.24 -2.79 11.96
CA LEU A 153 8.25 -1.81 11.55
C LEU A 153 8.22 -1.52 10.04
N ASP A 154 8.04 -2.54 9.20
CA ASP A 154 7.91 -2.40 7.73
C ASP A 154 6.65 -1.67 7.31
N ILE A 155 5.60 -1.78 8.14
CA ILE A 155 4.27 -1.22 7.87
C ILE A 155 4.18 0.25 8.30
N PHE A 156 4.80 0.62 9.41
CA PHE A 156 4.80 2.01 9.86
C PHE A 156 5.79 2.90 9.09
N GLY A 157 6.63 2.32 8.22
CA GLY A 157 7.52 3.09 7.34
C GLY A 157 8.46 3.97 8.16
N GLY A 158 9.06 3.38 9.19
CA GLY A 158 10.00 4.08 10.05
C GLY A 158 11.14 4.68 9.23
N ILE A 159 11.50 5.92 9.53
CA ILE A 159 12.70 6.54 8.99
C ILE A 159 13.81 6.29 9.99
N SER A 160 14.88 5.62 9.55
CA SER A 160 16.11 5.52 10.34
C SER A 160 16.89 6.82 10.18
N PHE A 161 17.10 7.56 11.27
CA PHE A 161 17.90 8.78 11.24
C PHE A 161 19.36 8.49 11.62
N PHE A 162 20.30 9.07 10.89
CA PHE A 162 21.72 8.94 11.21
C PHE A 162 22.08 9.94 12.34
N PRO A 163 22.61 9.48 13.49
CA PRO A 163 23.00 10.37 14.57
C PRO A 163 24.26 11.17 14.18
N LEU A 164 24.18 12.50 14.29
CA LEU A 164 25.30 13.41 14.01
C LEU A 164 25.53 14.37 15.15
N ASP A 165 26.78 14.79 15.31
CA ASP A 165 27.09 15.95 16.13
C ASP A 165 26.58 17.24 15.45
N LYS A 166 26.34 18.26 16.27
CA LYS A 166 25.76 19.53 15.82
C LYS A 166 26.59 20.20 14.72
N MET A 167 27.92 20.11 14.79
CA MET A 167 28.79 20.80 13.82
C MET A 167 28.75 20.12 12.47
N THR A 168 28.76 18.79 12.44
CA THR A 168 28.63 18.03 11.18
C THR A 168 27.25 18.25 10.54
N TYR A 169 26.18 18.23 11.32
CA TYR A 169 24.84 18.51 10.82
C TYR A 169 24.74 19.92 10.20
N LEU A 170 25.25 20.96 10.88
CA LEU A 170 25.23 22.33 10.35
C LEU A 170 26.06 22.49 9.07
N LYS A 171 27.17 21.75 8.92
CA LYS A 171 27.95 21.72 7.67
C LYS A 171 27.16 21.13 6.53
N ILE A 172 26.47 20.00 6.77
CA ILE A 172 25.61 19.36 5.77
C ILE A 172 24.47 20.29 5.38
N GLN A 173 23.77 20.88 6.35
CA GLN A 173 22.71 21.85 6.09
C GLN A 173 23.22 23.06 5.28
N SER A 174 24.40 23.59 5.62
CA SER A 174 25.02 24.69 4.87
C SER A 174 25.36 24.31 3.43
N PHE A 175 25.81 23.07 3.20
CA PHE A 175 26.06 22.53 1.88
C PHE A 175 24.77 22.43 1.06
N ILE A 176 23.71 21.88 1.67
CA ILE A 176 22.40 21.71 1.02
C ILE A 176 21.82 23.08 0.63
N ASN A 177 21.81 24.05 1.55
CA ASN A 177 21.30 25.38 1.27
C ASN A 177 22.03 26.04 0.08
N ARG A 178 23.37 25.97 0.03
CA ARG A 178 24.14 26.51 -1.10
C ARG A 178 23.82 25.80 -2.41
N MET A 179 23.60 24.50 -2.37
CA MET A 179 23.26 23.71 -3.54
C MET A 179 21.87 24.06 -4.07
N GLU A 180 20.87 24.18 -3.19
CA GLU A 180 19.51 24.62 -3.53
C GLU A 180 19.50 26.06 -4.08
N GLU A 181 20.27 26.98 -3.48
CA GLU A 181 20.45 28.34 -3.99
C GLU A 181 21.10 28.37 -5.38
N SER A 182 22.06 27.48 -5.63
CA SER A 182 22.78 27.42 -6.91
C SER A 182 21.98 26.72 -8.02
N LEU A 183 20.99 25.90 -7.67
CA LEU A 183 20.22 25.06 -8.58
C LEU A 183 18.73 25.31 -8.41
N SER A 184 18.22 26.42 -8.95
CA SER A 184 16.80 26.80 -8.87
C SER A 184 15.79 25.79 -9.44
N ILE A 185 16.27 24.81 -10.23
CA ILE A 185 15.44 23.70 -10.72
C ILE A 185 15.16 22.64 -9.64
N VAL A 186 16.02 22.53 -8.62
CA VAL A 186 15.88 21.58 -7.51
C VAL A 186 14.89 22.16 -6.52
N LYS A 187 13.75 21.49 -6.33
CA LYS A 187 12.69 21.93 -5.41
C LYS A 187 12.81 21.33 -4.01
N TYR A 188 13.33 20.11 -3.93
CA TYR A 188 13.45 19.36 -2.70
C TYR A 188 14.74 18.55 -2.74
N THR A 189 15.39 18.44 -1.58
CA THR A 189 16.60 17.66 -1.41
C THR A 189 16.40 16.63 -0.30
N THR A 190 17.16 15.56 -0.37
CA THR A 190 17.25 14.58 0.71
C THR A 190 18.69 14.10 0.76
N PHE A 191 19.23 13.99 1.97
CA PHE A 191 20.59 13.56 2.23
C PHE A 191 20.55 12.31 3.10
N LEU A 192 21.11 11.21 2.58
CA LEU A 192 21.21 9.93 3.29
C LEU A 192 22.67 9.49 3.40
N TYR A 193 22.97 8.70 4.42
CA TYR A 193 24.24 8.02 4.60
C TYR A 193 23.98 6.62 5.17
N ASN A 194 24.54 5.58 4.53
CA ASN A 194 24.29 4.16 4.87
C ASN A 194 22.80 3.85 5.06
N ASP A 195 21.98 4.22 4.09
CA ASP A 195 20.52 4.08 4.11
C ASP A 195 19.80 4.82 5.24
N GLN A 196 20.49 5.62 6.05
CA GLN A 196 19.90 6.42 7.13
C GLN A 196 19.74 7.88 6.70
N LEU A 197 18.61 8.48 7.04
CA LEU A 197 18.27 9.85 6.72
C LEU A 197 19.04 10.83 7.61
N ILE A 198 19.64 11.85 6.99
CA ILE A 198 20.28 12.98 7.68
C ILE A 198 19.45 14.25 7.51
N TRP A 199 19.02 14.54 6.28
CA TRP A 199 18.24 15.72 5.94
C TRP A 199 17.15 15.39 4.94
N SER A 200 15.99 16.02 5.07
CA SER A 200 14.96 16.02 4.05
C SER A 200 14.30 17.40 3.98
N GLY A 201 14.16 17.91 2.76
CA GLY A 201 13.29 19.05 2.46
C GLY A 201 11.83 18.65 2.21
N LEU A 202 11.50 17.35 2.25
CA LEU A 202 10.12 16.86 2.11
C LEU A 202 9.42 16.84 3.47
N GLU A 203 8.09 16.95 3.44
CA GLU A 203 7.28 16.68 4.63
C GLU A 203 7.47 15.22 5.11
N GLN A 204 7.30 14.99 6.41
CA GLN A 204 7.61 13.70 7.01
C GLN A 204 6.83 12.54 6.37
N ASP A 205 5.55 12.74 6.04
CA ASP A 205 4.72 11.69 5.45
C ASP A 205 5.15 11.35 4.01
N ASP A 206 5.55 12.35 3.21
CA ASP A 206 6.09 12.14 1.87
C ASP A 206 7.46 11.47 1.92
N MET A 207 8.33 11.92 2.85
CA MET A 207 9.65 11.33 3.04
C MET A 207 9.53 9.87 3.49
N ARG A 208 8.56 9.49 4.32
CA ARG A 208 8.35 8.08 4.70
C ARG A 208 8.08 7.19 3.49
N ILE A 209 7.25 7.66 2.56
CA ILE A 209 6.91 6.91 1.34
C ILE A 209 8.15 6.76 0.45
N LEU A 210 8.87 7.87 0.24
CA LEU A 210 10.11 7.87 -0.55
C LEU A 210 11.19 7.00 0.10
N TYR A 211 11.40 7.12 1.40
CA TYR A 211 12.39 6.37 2.17
C TYR A 211 12.16 4.86 2.06
N LYS A 212 10.90 4.42 2.18
CA LYS A 212 10.52 3.03 1.95
C LYS A 212 10.88 2.59 0.54
N TYR A 213 10.51 3.35 -0.48
CA TYR A 213 10.88 3.02 -1.87
C TYR A 213 12.40 2.89 -2.05
N LEU A 214 13.16 3.85 -1.51
CA LEU A 214 14.62 3.86 -1.60
C LEU A 214 15.22 2.59 -0.97
N THR A 215 14.86 2.30 0.28
CA THR A 215 15.44 1.19 1.05
C THR A 215 14.97 -0.20 0.62
N THR A 216 13.75 -0.34 0.11
CA THR A 216 13.23 -1.66 -0.29
C THR A 216 13.52 -2.00 -1.74
N SER A 217 13.69 -0.99 -2.61
CA SER A 217 13.66 -1.18 -4.06
C SER A 217 14.85 -0.60 -4.81
N LEU A 218 15.47 0.48 -4.32
CA LEU A 218 16.53 1.19 -5.05
C LEU A 218 17.92 0.91 -4.50
N PHE A 219 18.08 0.97 -3.17
CA PHE A 219 19.35 0.70 -2.53
C PHE A 219 19.65 -0.79 -2.66
N PRO A 220 20.87 -1.14 -3.12
CA PRO A 220 21.27 -2.53 -3.12
C PRO A 220 21.19 -3.04 -1.69
N ARG A 221 20.51 -4.17 -1.47
CA ARG A 221 20.70 -4.93 -0.23
C ARG A 221 22.18 -5.25 -0.20
N HIS A 222 22.95 -4.56 0.64
CA HIS A 222 24.32 -4.92 0.87
C HIS A 222 24.32 -6.37 1.40
N ILE A 223 24.58 -7.32 0.51
CA ILE A 223 25.04 -8.65 0.90
C ILE A 223 26.46 -8.38 1.39
N GLU A 224 26.61 -8.08 2.68
CA GLU A 224 27.89 -8.32 3.32
C GLU A 224 28.10 -9.84 3.30
N PRO A 225 29.17 -10.35 2.66
CA PRO A 225 29.60 -11.69 2.96
C PRO A 225 30.02 -11.68 4.43
N GLU A 226 29.40 -12.54 5.24
CA GLU A 226 29.86 -12.84 6.59
C GLU A 226 31.38 -13.13 6.53
N CYS A 227 32.17 -12.30 7.21
CA CYS A 227 33.57 -12.58 7.52
C CYS A 227 33.65 -13.63 8.64
#